data_AF-A0A1R4KRX8-F1
#
_entry.id   AF-A0A1R4KRX8-F1
#
_cell.length_a   1.000
_cell.length_b   1.000
_cell.length_c   1.000
_cell.angle_alpha   90.00
_cell.angle_beta   90.00
_cell.angle_gamma   90.00
#
_symmetry.space_group_name_H-M   'P 1'
#
loop_
_entity.id
_entity.type
_entity.pdbx_description
1 polymer ?
#
loop_
_entity_poly.entity_id
_entity_poly.type
_entity_poly.pdbx_seq_one_letter_code
_entity_poly.pdbx_strand_id
1 'polypeptide(L)'
;MLTTSACALAFGSIPVAQMLGVLTTPHLFVSALVANTALVFFDAAMFAALPAIVGRDRIAEAFASMTAVSTVIGLGGPALGGLIAGWWSPEYTLTISAVMFVVSAVVFLILDEPVRELSHRETTILRDIGAGLGFIVRNRIVRSLTLLGLGNSIAEGVLSGLVVVTVSEWFGMTLDGPYLGFAYSAMTVGGFLGALILPRLGRRVRIGTITTLGLIVAAGGLAAWSQQPLYWIGLVALVVYQIGATVVILNGVTERARVTPDYLQGRVNTTARMFAWGGQPVGAYLAAALVGTIGIAGTQRVGLVILIVTAGIAAFALRGLRREEPSN
;
A
#
# COMPACT_ATOMS: atom_id res chain seq x y z
N MET A 1 7.76 17.74 -12.12
CA MET A 1 7.50 19.17 -11.79
C MET A 1 6.01 19.45 -11.59
N LEU A 2 5.14 19.37 -12.62
CA LEU A 2 3.72 19.72 -12.47
C LEU A 2 3.02 18.95 -11.31
N THR A 3 3.34 17.68 -11.16
CA THR A 3 2.81 16.81 -10.10
C THR A 3 3.27 17.24 -8.70
N THR A 4 4.57 17.52 -8.52
CA THR A 4 5.11 17.95 -7.23
C THR A 4 4.64 19.35 -6.86
N SER A 5 4.48 20.25 -7.83
CA SER A 5 3.86 21.57 -7.62
C SER A 5 2.39 21.47 -7.23
N ALA A 6 1.61 20.59 -7.84
CA ALA A 6 0.22 20.34 -7.45
C ALA A 6 0.12 19.80 -6.02
N CYS A 7 0.98 18.86 -5.63
CA CYS A 7 1.06 18.38 -4.24
C CYS A 7 1.47 19.49 -3.26
N ALA A 8 2.45 20.31 -3.62
CA ALA A 8 2.88 21.44 -2.80
C ALA A 8 1.75 22.44 -2.56
N LEU A 9 0.99 22.79 -3.59
CA LEU A 9 -0.17 23.67 -3.47
C LEU A 9 -1.29 23.03 -2.65
N ALA A 10 -1.61 21.76 -2.90
CA ALA A 10 -2.65 21.05 -2.18
C ALA A 10 -2.34 20.96 -0.68
N PHE A 11 -1.17 20.42 -0.30
CA PHE A 11 -0.78 20.31 1.10
C PHE A 11 -0.46 21.66 1.75
N GLY A 12 0.13 22.60 1.00
CA GLY A 12 0.42 23.96 1.49
C GLY A 12 -0.82 24.82 1.70
N SER A 13 -1.91 24.54 0.99
CA SER A 13 -3.18 25.25 1.20
C SER A 13 -3.79 24.98 2.58
N ILE A 14 -3.52 23.82 3.18
CA ILE A 14 -4.10 23.42 4.48
C ILE A 14 -3.63 24.33 5.63
N PRO A 15 -2.31 24.50 5.91
CA PRO A 15 -1.87 25.40 6.97
C PRO A 15 -2.26 26.85 6.69
N VAL A 16 -2.28 27.29 5.43
CA VAL A 16 -2.74 28.65 5.08
C VAL A 16 -4.22 28.85 5.40
N ALA A 17 -5.10 27.91 5.00
CA ALA A 17 -6.51 27.98 5.32
C ALA A 17 -6.78 27.92 6.82
N GLN A 18 -5.93 27.20 7.57
CA GLN A 18 -6.00 27.16 9.02
C GLN A 18 -5.63 28.50 9.66
N MET A 19 -4.53 29.13 9.23
CA MET A 19 -4.15 30.47 9.71
C MET A 19 -5.21 31.53 9.44
N LEU A 20 -5.95 31.37 8.33
CA LEU A 20 -7.07 32.23 7.96
C LEU A 20 -8.39 31.89 8.68
N GLY A 21 -8.43 30.82 9.47
CA GLY A 21 -9.63 30.36 10.17
C GLY A 21 -10.74 29.82 9.26
N VAL A 22 -10.42 29.50 8.00
CA VAL A 22 -11.38 29.01 6.99
C VAL A 22 -11.18 27.54 6.65
N LEU A 23 -10.36 26.82 7.42
CA LEU A 23 -10.13 25.39 7.21
C LEU A 23 -11.43 24.61 7.45
N THR A 24 -11.84 23.85 6.45
CA THR A 24 -13.05 23.03 6.50
C THR A 24 -12.74 21.58 6.13
N THR A 25 -13.55 20.63 6.60
CA THR A 25 -13.40 19.20 6.26
C THR A 25 -13.43 18.94 4.73
N PRO A 26 -14.31 19.58 3.93
CA PRO A 26 -14.26 19.46 2.47
C PRO A 26 -12.92 19.88 1.86
N HIS A 27 -12.27 20.91 2.41
CA HIS A 27 -10.96 21.36 1.91
C HIS A 27 -9.87 20.31 2.14
N LEU A 28 -9.88 19.60 3.27
CA LEU A 28 -8.98 18.47 3.52
C LEU A 28 -9.19 17.35 2.49
N PHE A 29 -10.45 17.00 2.19
CA PHE A 29 -10.77 15.98 1.19
C PHE A 29 -10.35 16.37 -0.22
N VAL A 30 -10.61 17.62 -0.64
CA VAL A 30 -10.20 18.14 -1.94
C VAL A 30 -8.67 18.15 -2.05
N SER A 31 -7.96 18.61 -1.00
CA SER A 31 -6.50 18.64 -0.99
C SER A 31 -5.90 17.23 -1.08
N ALA A 32 -6.44 16.27 -0.32
CA ALA A 32 -6.03 14.88 -0.40
C ALA A 32 -6.31 14.29 -1.79
N LEU A 33 -7.48 14.57 -2.38
CA LEU A 33 -7.84 14.09 -3.72
C LEU A 33 -6.90 14.63 -4.79
N VAL A 34 -6.62 15.93 -4.78
CA VAL A 34 -5.71 16.58 -5.73
C VAL A 34 -4.30 16.03 -5.58
N ALA A 35 -3.77 15.95 -4.35
CA ALA A 35 -2.43 15.44 -4.10
C ALA A 35 -2.28 13.98 -4.51
N ASN A 36 -3.21 13.09 -4.12
CA ASN A 36 -3.13 11.68 -4.49
C ASN A 36 -3.31 11.46 -6.00
N THR A 37 -4.15 12.27 -6.66
CA THR A 37 -4.28 12.24 -8.12
C THR A 37 -2.96 12.63 -8.80
N ALA A 38 -2.32 13.70 -8.33
CA ALA A 38 -1.01 14.13 -8.83
C ALA A 38 0.09 13.08 -8.59
N LEU A 39 0.06 12.38 -7.44
CA LEU A 39 1.00 11.31 -7.14
C LEU A 39 0.87 10.09 -8.07
N VAL A 40 -0.35 9.76 -8.54
CA VAL A 40 -0.53 8.69 -9.54
C VAL A 40 0.22 9.02 -10.83
N PHE A 41 0.15 10.27 -11.30
CA PHE A 41 0.92 10.71 -12.45
C PHE A 41 2.43 10.76 -12.16
N PHE A 42 2.82 11.12 -10.93
CA PHE A 42 4.22 11.11 -10.52
C PHE A 42 4.81 9.70 -10.56
N ASP A 43 4.11 8.70 -10.03
CA ASP A 43 4.56 7.30 -10.07
C ASP A 43 4.72 6.82 -11.51
N ALA A 44 3.74 7.08 -12.38
CA ALA A 44 3.80 6.72 -13.79
C ALA A 44 4.99 7.40 -14.50
N ALA A 45 5.21 8.69 -14.22
CA ALA A 45 6.33 9.45 -14.77
C ALA A 45 7.68 8.91 -14.27
N MET A 46 7.80 8.55 -12.98
CA MET A 46 9.02 7.99 -12.39
C MET A 46 9.43 6.67 -13.05
N PHE A 47 8.48 5.78 -13.34
CA PHE A 47 8.75 4.52 -14.05
C PHE A 47 9.31 4.73 -15.45
N ALA A 48 8.91 5.80 -16.14
CA ALA A 48 9.41 6.13 -17.48
C ALA A 48 10.71 6.94 -17.44
N ALA A 49 10.82 7.89 -16.50
CA ALA A 49 11.95 8.80 -16.37
C ALA A 49 13.20 8.09 -15.86
N LEU A 50 13.06 7.16 -14.91
CA LEU A 50 14.22 6.51 -14.28
C LEU A 50 15.08 5.75 -15.32
N PRO A 51 14.53 4.85 -16.17
CA PRO A 51 15.31 4.21 -17.23
C PRO A 51 15.92 5.18 -18.25
N ALA A 52 15.25 6.30 -18.51
CA ALA A 52 15.72 7.31 -19.46
C ALA A 52 16.94 8.08 -18.94
N ILE A 53 17.00 8.34 -17.63
CA ILE A 53 18.10 9.02 -16.94
C ILE A 53 19.29 8.08 -16.71
N VAL A 54 19.07 6.92 -16.08
CA VAL A 54 20.20 6.09 -15.63
C VAL A 54 20.80 5.19 -16.71
N GLY A 55 20.06 4.99 -17.81
CA GLY A 55 20.39 4.03 -18.87
C GLY A 55 20.10 2.58 -18.45
N ARG A 56 19.95 1.69 -19.44
CA ARG A 56 19.51 0.30 -19.22
C ARG A 56 20.39 -0.50 -18.24
N ASP A 57 21.69 -0.24 -18.25
CA ASP A 57 22.67 -1.01 -17.49
C ASP A 57 22.62 -0.72 -15.98
N ARG A 58 22.10 0.45 -15.57
CA ARG A 58 22.04 0.88 -14.16
C ARG A 58 20.63 0.86 -13.57
N ILE A 59 19.62 0.37 -14.31
CA ILE A 59 18.23 0.32 -13.85
C ILE A 59 18.12 -0.45 -12.53
N ALA A 60 18.78 -1.61 -12.42
CA ALA A 60 18.72 -2.43 -11.22
C ALA A 60 19.30 -1.73 -9.99
N GLU A 61 20.43 -1.04 -10.15
CA GLU A 61 21.07 -0.26 -9.08
C GLU A 61 20.23 0.94 -8.64
N ALA A 62 19.63 1.65 -9.61
CA ALA A 62 18.76 2.78 -9.35
C ALA A 62 17.48 2.35 -8.60
N PHE A 63 16.84 1.25 -9.02
CA PHE A 63 15.68 0.70 -8.32
C PHE A 63 16.03 0.18 -6.92
N ALA A 64 17.21 -0.45 -6.74
CA ALA A 64 17.67 -0.88 -5.43
C ALA A 64 17.84 0.31 -4.47
N SER A 65 18.44 1.40 -4.96
CA SER A 65 18.63 2.64 -4.19
C SER A 65 17.28 3.29 -3.83
N MET A 66 16.37 3.41 -4.79
CA MET A 66 15.01 3.92 -4.53
C MET A 66 14.25 3.07 -3.51
N THR A 67 14.37 1.74 -3.59
CA THR A 67 13.71 0.82 -2.65
C THR A 67 14.30 0.97 -1.25
N ALA A 68 15.62 1.12 -1.13
CA ALA A 68 16.28 1.35 0.15
C ALA A 68 15.82 2.66 0.79
N VAL A 69 15.80 3.76 0.03
CA VAL A 69 15.31 5.06 0.50
C VAL A 69 13.84 4.98 0.91
N SER A 70 12.99 4.37 0.08
CA SER A 70 11.55 4.22 0.37
C SER A 70 11.30 3.40 1.63
N THR A 71 12.15 2.41 1.90
CA THR A 71 12.07 1.60 3.12
C THR A 71 12.40 2.41 4.36
N VAL A 72 13.47 3.21 4.31
CA VAL A 72 13.85 4.12 5.40
C VAL A 72 12.74 5.14 5.65
N ILE A 73 12.20 5.75 4.59
CA ILE A 73 11.07 6.69 4.69
C ILE A 73 9.83 6.00 5.23
N GLY A 74 9.51 4.78 4.80
CA GLY A 74 8.36 4.04 5.30
C GLY A 74 8.44 3.73 6.79
N LEU A 75 9.64 3.40 7.30
CA LEU A 75 9.87 3.09 8.72
C LEU A 75 9.90 4.36 9.58
N GLY A 76 10.61 5.39 9.14
CA GLY A 76 10.81 6.63 9.90
C GLY A 76 9.68 7.64 9.74
N GLY A 77 9.07 7.72 8.56
CA GLY A 77 8.10 8.76 8.19
C GLY A 77 6.85 8.80 9.08
N PRO A 78 6.09 7.70 9.22
CA PRO A 78 4.92 7.66 10.11
C PRO A 78 5.27 7.90 11.58
N ALA A 79 6.41 7.37 12.05
CA ALA A 79 6.89 7.57 13.42
C ALA A 79 7.20 9.05 13.68
N LEU A 80 8.00 9.67 12.80
CA LEU A 80 8.35 11.10 12.88
C LEU A 80 7.10 11.98 12.71
N GLY A 81 6.24 11.67 11.74
CA GLY A 81 5.01 12.42 11.51
C GLY A 81 4.04 12.36 12.69
N GLY A 82 3.92 11.20 13.34
CA GLY A 82 3.12 11.03 14.56
C GLY A 82 3.73 11.70 15.78
N LEU A 83 5.07 11.70 15.92
CA LEU A 83 5.76 12.43 16.98
C LEU A 83 5.60 13.94 16.82
N ILE A 84 5.79 14.47 15.61
CA ILE A 84 5.59 15.90 15.29
C ILE A 84 4.14 16.29 15.54
N ALA A 85 3.19 15.49 15.06
CA ALA A 85 1.77 15.75 15.25
C ALA A 85 1.37 15.70 16.72
N GLY A 86 1.93 14.76 17.49
CA GLY A 86 1.55 14.55 18.89
C GLY A 86 2.26 15.44 19.91
N TRP A 87 3.45 15.96 19.60
CA TRP A 87 4.19 16.85 20.52
C TRP A 87 4.07 18.33 20.20
N TRP A 88 3.91 18.70 18.92
CA TRP A 88 3.78 20.09 18.51
C TRP A 88 2.36 20.41 18.07
N SER A 89 1.97 19.93 16.89
CA SER A 89 0.61 20.01 16.35
C SER A 89 0.61 19.32 14.97
N PRO A 90 -0.51 18.70 14.55
CA PRO A 90 -0.69 18.18 13.19
C PRO A 90 -0.37 19.20 12.07
N GLU A 91 -0.54 20.49 12.33
CA GLU A 91 -0.21 21.60 11.43
C GLU A 91 1.24 21.60 10.96
N TYR A 92 2.18 21.34 11.88
CA TYR A 92 3.60 21.34 11.58
C TYR A 92 3.94 20.16 10.66
N THR A 93 3.33 18.99 10.87
CA THR A 93 3.50 17.83 10.00
C THR A 93 3.07 18.12 8.56
N LEU A 94 1.94 18.81 8.39
CA LEU A 94 1.44 19.21 7.06
C LEU A 94 2.31 20.29 6.41
N THR A 95 2.78 21.26 7.20
CA THR A 95 3.67 22.33 6.72
C THR A 95 5.01 21.76 6.26
N ILE A 96 5.62 20.86 7.04
CA ILE A 96 6.84 20.16 6.66
C ILE A 96 6.62 19.38 5.36
N SER A 97 5.48 18.67 5.24
CA SER A 97 5.14 17.94 4.02
C SER A 97 5.05 18.86 2.81
N ALA A 98 4.39 20.02 2.93
CA ALA A 98 4.30 21.01 1.88
C ALA A 98 5.68 21.56 1.46
N VAL A 99 6.53 21.89 2.44
CA VAL A 99 7.91 22.34 2.19
C VAL A 99 8.71 21.27 1.45
N MET A 100 8.59 19.99 1.82
CA MET A 100 9.28 18.90 1.12
C MET A 100 8.83 18.76 -0.34
N PHE A 101 7.55 18.98 -0.63
CA PHE A 101 7.06 19.01 -2.03
C PHE A 101 7.58 20.22 -2.80
N VAL A 102 7.69 21.39 -2.16
CA VAL A 102 8.31 22.58 -2.77
C VAL A 102 9.78 22.31 -3.09
N VAL A 103 10.54 21.78 -2.13
CA VAL A 103 11.95 21.39 -2.34
C VAL A 103 12.07 20.40 -3.50
N SER A 104 11.20 19.39 -3.54
CA SER A 104 11.17 18.44 -4.66
C SER A 104 10.90 19.13 -6.00
N ALA A 105 9.93 20.05 -6.07
CA ALA A 105 9.65 20.81 -7.29
C ALA A 105 10.84 21.68 -7.74
N VAL A 106 11.54 22.31 -6.80
CA VAL A 106 12.76 23.11 -7.08
C VAL A 106 13.89 22.21 -7.58
N VAL A 107 14.10 21.04 -6.98
CA VAL A 107 15.11 20.07 -7.47
C VAL A 107 14.81 19.65 -8.91
N PHE A 108 13.55 19.36 -9.23
CA PHE A 108 13.16 19.04 -10.61
C PHE A 108 13.29 20.21 -11.60
N LEU A 109 13.22 21.45 -11.13
CA LEU A 109 13.45 22.63 -11.97
C LEU A 109 14.93 22.83 -12.32
N ILE A 110 15.82 22.38 -11.43
CA ILE A 110 17.27 22.52 -11.60
C ILE A 110 17.86 21.34 -12.40
N LEU A 111 17.19 20.19 -12.39
CA LEU A 111 17.58 19.01 -13.18
C LEU A 111 17.31 19.24 -14.68
N ASP A 112 18.36 19.60 -15.41
CA ASP A 112 18.37 19.71 -16.87
C ASP A 112 18.96 18.43 -17.50
N GLU A 113 18.21 17.33 -17.39
CA GLU A 113 18.60 16.05 -18.00
C GLU A 113 17.77 15.77 -19.26
N PRO A 114 18.42 15.59 -20.44
CA PRO A 114 17.71 15.28 -21.66
C PRO A 114 17.05 13.91 -21.54
N VAL A 115 15.72 13.90 -21.37
CA VAL A 115 14.93 12.68 -21.31
C VAL A 115 14.98 12.01 -22.68
N ARG A 116 15.62 10.83 -22.73
CA ARG A 116 15.72 10.04 -23.95
C ARG A 116 14.31 9.62 -24.40
N GLU A 117 13.94 9.94 -25.63
CA GLU A 117 12.68 9.48 -26.21
C GLU A 117 12.68 7.95 -26.31
N LEU A 118 11.82 7.31 -25.52
CA LEU A 118 11.56 5.88 -25.63
C LEU A 118 10.50 5.67 -26.70
N SER A 119 10.75 4.81 -27.69
CA SER A 119 9.76 4.50 -28.72
C SER A 119 8.50 3.91 -28.09
N HIS A 120 7.39 4.65 -28.15
CA HIS A 120 6.10 4.14 -27.72
C HIS A 120 5.42 3.42 -28.89
N ARG A 121 4.95 2.20 -28.67
CA ARG A 121 4.00 1.57 -29.59
C ARG A 121 2.64 2.18 -29.32
N GLU A 122 2.00 2.74 -30.34
CA GLU A 122 0.63 3.25 -30.24
C GLU A 122 -0.34 2.10 -29.91
N THR A 123 -0.88 2.10 -28.69
CA THR A 123 -2.02 1.27 -28.31
C THR A 123 -3.06 2.11 -27.58
N THR A 124 -4.30 1.65 -27.55
CA THR A 124 -5.37 2.30 -26.79
C THR A 124 -5.44 1.74 -25.37
N ILE A 125 -5.75 2.61 -24.40
CA ILE A 125 -5.87 2.23 -22.97
C ILE A 125 -6.83 1.04 -22.79
N LEU A 126 -7.98 1.06 -23.48
CA LEU A 126 -8.97 -0.02 -23.39
C LEU A 126 -8.44 -1.36 -23.91
N ARG A 127 -7.61 -1.34 -24.97
CA ARG A 127 -7.00 -2.55 -25.52
C ARG A 127 -5.94 -3.11 -24.58
N ASP A 128 -5.19 -2.24 -23.91
CA ASP A 128 -4.19 -2.61 -22.92
C ASP A 128 -4.83 -3.23 -21.66
N ILE A 129 -5.92 -2.63 -21.18
CA ILE A 129 -6.75 -3.19 -20.10
C ILE A 129 -7.32 -4.56 -20.51
N GLY A 130 -7.89 -4.66 -21.71
CA GLY A 130 -8.45 -5.91 -22.25
C GLY A 130 -7.41 -7.03 -22.34
N ALA A 131 -6.19 -6.72 -22.79
CA ALA A 131 -5.08 -7.67 -22.84
C ALA A 131 -4.66 -8.13 -21.43
N GLY A 132 -4.54 -7.19 -20.48
CA GLY A 132 -4.24 -7.50 -19.08
C GLY A 132 -5.30 -8.41 -18.44
N LEU A 133 -6.57 -8.02 -18.56
CA LEU A 133 -7.72 -8.79 -18.07
C LEU A 133 -7.80 -10.18 -18.70
N GLY A 134 -7.67 -10.29 -20.02
CA GLY A 134 -7.71 -11.56 -20.73
C GLY A 134 -6.65 -12.54 -20.22
N PHE A 135 -5.43 -12.05 -19.96
CA PHE A 135 -4.37 -12.87 -19.40
C PHE A 135 -4.67 -13.29 -17.94
N ILE A 136 -5.13 -12.36 -17.10
CA ILE A 136 -5.49 -12.64 -15.70
C ILE A 136 -6.57 -13.73 -15.63
N VAL A 137 -7.60 -13.65 -16.47
CA VAL A 137 -8.71 -14.63 -16.45
C VAL A 137 -8.26 -16.00 -16.94
N ARG A 138 -7.36 -16.05 -17.95
CA ARG A 138 -6.88 -17.29 -18.57
C ARG A 138 -5.82 -18.00 -17.74
N ASN A 139 -4.93 -17.26 -17.09
CA ASN A 139 -3.86 -17.83 -16.27
C ASN A 139 -4.34 -18.09 -14.83
N ARG A 140 -4.45 -19.38 -14.45
CA ARG A 140 -4.97 -19.78 -13.15
C ARG A 140 -4.17 -19.21 -11.97
N ILE A 141 -2.85 -19.15 -12.06
CA ILE A 141 -1.96 -18.65 -10.99
C ILE A 141 -2.23 -17.16 -10.78
N VAL A 142 -2.18 -16.38 -11.85
CA VAL A 142 -2.39 -14.92 -11.81
C VAL A 142 -3.81 -14.59 -11.33
N ARG A 143 -4.82 -15.31 -11.81
CA ARG A 143 -6.21 -15.17 -11.37
C ARG A 143 -6.35 -15.38 -9.87
N SER A 144 -5.86 -16.52 -9.37
CA SER A 144 -5.96 -16.87 -7.96
C SER A 144 -5.23 -15.86 -7.09
N LEU A 145 -3.98 -15.51 -7.42
CA LEU A 145 -3.23 -14.52 -6.63
C LEU A 145 -3.87 -13.13 -6.64
N THR A 146 -4.50 -12.73 -7.73
CA THR A 146 -5.21 -11.44 -7.82
C THR A 146 -6.46 -11.44 -6.94
N LEU A 147 -7.28 -12.50 -6.97
CA LEU A 147 -8.47 -12.63 -6.13
C LEU A 147 -8.12 -12.74 -4.63
N LEU A 148 -7.06 -13.47 -4.30
CA LEU A 148 -6.58 -13.57 -2.93
C LEU A 148 -6.01 -12.24 -2.43
N GLY A 149 -5.30 -11.51 -3.31
CA GLY A 149 -4.85 -10.14 -3.04
C GLY A 149 -5.99 -9.17 -2.80
N LEU A 150 -7.10 -9.31 -3.55
CA LEU A 150 -8.33 -8.54 -3.33
C LEU A 150 -8.91 -8.81 -1.92
N GLY A 151 -9.07 -10.08 -1.54
CA GLY A 151 -9.56 -10.45 -0.20
C GLY A 151 -8.68 -9.89 0.93
N ASN A 152 -7.35 -10.00 0.78
CA ASN A 152 -6.39 -9.40 1.71
C ASN A 152 -6.55 -7.87 1.79
N SER A 153 -6.70 -7.21 0.65
CA SER A 153 -6.82 -5.74 0.56
C SER A 153 -8.14 -5.23 1.14
N ILE A 154 -9.25 -5.98 1.00
CA ILE A 154 -10.51 -5.63 1.67
C ILE A 154 -10.34 -5.69 3.19
N ALA A 155 -9.70 -6.73 3.72
CA ALA A 155 -9.45 -6.81 5.16
C ALA A 155 -8.53 -5.69 5.66
N GLU A 156 -7.52 -5.31 4.88
CA GLU A 156 -6.66 -4.16 5.15
C GLU A 156 -7.45 -2.84 5.12
N GLY A 157 -8.39 -2.70 4.19
CA GLY A 157 -9.33 -1.59 4.15
C GLY A 157 -10.18 -1.50 5.42
N VAL A 158 -10.70 -2.63 5.91
CA VAL A 158 -11.46 -2.67 7.17
C VAL A 158 -10.59 -2.22 8.35
N LEU A 159 -9.35 -2.72 8.43
CA LEU A 159 -8.42 -2.35 9.50
C LEU A 159 -8.07 -0.85 9.44
N SER A 160 -7.62 -0.37 8.28
CA SER A 160 -7.20 1.03 8.10
C SER A 160 -8.35 2.02 8.24
N GLY A 161 -9.56 1.66 7.80
CA GLY A 161 -10.76 2.47 7.99
C GLY A 161 -11.18 2.61 9.47
N LEU A 162 -10.82 1.64 10.32
CA LEU A 162 -11.15 1.67 11.75
C LEU A 162 -10.00 2.09 12.65
N VAL A 163 -8.77 2.21 12.15
CA VAL A 163 -7.59 2.35 13.01
C VAL A 163 -7.70 3.58 13.92
N VAL A 164 -8.21 4.70 13.39
CA VAL A 164 -8.40 5.95 14.17
C VAL A 164 -9.40 5.74 15.30
N VAL A 165 -10.60 5.24 14.96
CA VAL A 165 -11.68 4.98 15.93
C VAL A 165 -11.27 3.92 16.95
N THR A 166 -10.51 2.91 16.53
CA THR A 166 -10.01 1.87 17.44
C THR A 166 -9.02 2.48 18.44
N VAL A 167 -8.10 3.33 18.00
CA VAL A 167 -7.15 3.98 18.90
C VAL A 167 -7.86 4.92 19.89
N SER A 168 -8.81 5.74 19.42
CA SER A 168 -9.51 6.71 20.28
C SER A 168 -10.55 6.08 21.20
N GLU A 169 -11.45 5.24 20.67
CA GLU A 169 -12.63 4.77 21.41
C GLU A 169 -12.41 3.41 22.06
N TRP A 170 -11.73 2.47 21.40
CA TRP A 170 -11.50 1.14 21.96
C TRP A 170 -10.37 1.14 22.98
N PHE A 171 -9.24 1.78 22.65
CA PHE A 171 -8.09 1.87 23.55
C PHE A 171 -8.11 3.10 24.47
N GLY A 172 -9.02 4.05 24.25
CA GLY A 172 -9.13 5.27 25.06
C GLY A 172 -7.93 6.21 24.94
N MET A 173 -7.17 6.13 23.84
CA MET A 173 -5.97 6.95 23.64
C MET A 173 -6.32 8.31 23.04
N THR A 174 -5.63 9.36 23.46
CA THR A 174 -5.83 10.69 22.90
C THR A 174 -5.32 10.76 21.47
N LEU A 175 -6.09 11.38 20.57
CA LEU A 175 -5.69 11.59 19.18
C LEU A 175 -4.60 12.67 19.05
N ASP A 176 -4.49 13.55 20.04
CA ASP A 176 -3.43 14.54 20.16
C ASP A 176 -2.08 13.93 20.56
N GLY A 177 -2.02 12.63 20.85
CA GLY A 177 -0.80 11.92 21.22
C GLY A 177 -0.14 11.18 20.05
N PRO A 178 1.04 10.57 20.27
CA PRO A 178 1.80 9.84 19.24
C PRO A 178 1.19 8.48 18.87
N TYR A 179 0.04 8.10 19.45
CA TYR A 179 -0.53 6.76 19.37
C TYR A 179 -1.00 6.37 17.95
N LEU A 180 -1.54 7.29 17.16
CA LEU A 180 -1.81 6.97 15.75
C LEU A 180 -0.51 6.69 14.98
N GLY A 181 0.52 7.51 15.22
CA GLY A 181 1.85 7.32 14.64
C GLY A 181 2.45 5.97 14.98
N PHE A 182 2.36 5.53 16.24
CA PHE A 182 2.83 4.21 16.66
C PHE A 182 2.05 3.06 16.01
N ALA A 183 0.73 3.19 15.83
CA ALA A 183 -0.07 2.19 15.13
C ALA A 183 0.35 2.03 13.66
N TYR A 184 0.48 3.15 12.93
CA TYR A 184 0.99 3.13 11.55
C TYR A 184 2.44 2.64 11.47
N SER A 185 3.29 3.01 12.43
CA SER A 185 4.68 2.54 12.49
C SER A 185 4.75 1.03 12.71
N ALA A 186 3.90 0.47 13.59
CA ALA A 186 3.79 -0.97 13.79
C ALA A 186 3.40 -1.69 12.48
N MET A 187 2.47 -1.12 11.71
CA MET A 187 2.14 -1.63 10.38
C MET A 187 3.34 -1.58 9.42
N THR A 188 4.10 -0.49 9.38
CA THR A 188 5.29 -0.44 8.51
C THR A 188 6.38 -1.42 8.95
N VAL A 189 6.64 -1.54 10.25
CA VAL A 189 7.59 -2.53 10.78
C VAL A 189 7.18 -3.93 10.39
N GLY A 190 5.89 -4.27 10.52
CA GLY A 190 5.36 -5.55 10.05
C GLY A 190 5.57 -5.77 8.56
N GLY A 191 5.33 -4.75 7.73
CA GLY A 191 5.56 -4.83 6.30
C GLY A 191 7.03 -5.04 5.92
N PHE A 192 7.94 -4.33 6.58
CA PHE A 192 9.38 -4.51 6.40
C PHE A 192 9.83 -5.92 6.79
N LEU A 193 9.38 -6.41 7.95
CA LEU A 193 9.67 -7.77 8.40
C LEU A 193 9.11 -8.81 7.43
N GLY A 194 7.89 -8.62 6.92
CA GLY A 194 7.29 -9.47 5.88
C GLY A 194 8.13 -9.51 4.60
N ALA A 195 8.65 -8.37 4.15
CA ALA A 195 9.53 -8.27 3.00
C ALA A 195 10.88 -8.99 3.21
N LEU A 196 11.43 -8.97 4.43
CA LEU A 196 12.65 -9.71 4.77
C LEU A 196 12.44 -11.23 4.88
N ILE A 197 11.24 -11.65 5.28
CA ILE A 197 10.89 -13.07 5.46
C ILE A 197 10.62 -13.75 4.10
N LEU A 198 9.97 -13.05 3.16
CA LEU A 198 9.55 -13.66 1.89
C LEU A 198 10.69 -14.31 1.09
N PRO A 199 11.86 -13.69 0.84
CA PRO A 199 12.95 -14.33 0.09
C PRO A 199 13.45 -15.64 0.73
N ARG A 200 13.42 -15.73 2.07
CA ARG A 200 13.83 -16.92 2.80
C ARG A 200 12.80 -18.05 2.66
N LEU A 201 11.52 -17.74 2.78
CA LEU A 201 10.42 -18.69 2.53
C LEU A 201 10.42 -19.14 1.05
N GLY A 202 10.66 -18.18 0.17
CA GLY A 202 10.75 -18.36 -1.27
C GLY A 202 11.94 -19.21 -1.74
N ARG A 203 12.75 -19.80 -0.86
CA ARG A 203 13.72 -20.82 -1.27
C ARG A 203 13.28 -22.25 -0.92
N ARG A 204 12.34 -22.39 0.02
CA ARG A 204 12.03 -23.69 0.66
C ARG A 204 10.56 -24.08 0.58
N VAL A 205 9.67 -23.13 0.31
CA VAL A 205 8.22 -23.30 0.46
C VAL A 205 7.51 -23.05 -0.88
N ARG A 206 6.44 -23.82 -1.15
CA ARG A 206 5.60 -23.67 -2.35
C ARG A 206 4.80 -22.37 -2.30
N ILE A 207 4.53 -21.80 -3.48
CA ILE A 207 3.81 -20.54 -3.66
C ILE A 207 2.48 -20.54 -2.90
N GLY A 208 1.68 -21.60 -3.08
CA GLY A 208 0.37 -21.73 -2.44
C GLY A 208 0.44 -21.77 -0.92
N THR A 209 1.47 -22.42 -0.38
CA THR A 209 1.70 -22.50 1.07
C THR A 209 2.13 -21.16 1.63
N ILE A 210 2.98 -20.39 0.93
CA ILE A 210 3.39 -19.04 1.37
C ILE A 210 2.17 -18.12 1.47
N THR A 211 1.33 -18.06 0.43
CA THR A 211 0.12 -17.23 0.45
C THR A 211 -0.85 -17.67 1.55
N THR A 212 -1.09 -18.97 1.69
CA THR A 212 -2.03 -19.49 2.70
C THR A 212 -1.55 -19.18 4.12
N LEU A 213 -0.26 -19.43 4.41
CA LEU A 213 0.32 -19.12 5.71
C LEU A 213 0.32 -17.62 5.98
N GLY A 214 0.64 -16.78 4.99
CA GLY A 214 0.59 -15.33 5.13
C GLY A 214 -0.81 -14.83 5.50
N LEU A 215 -1.86 -15.36 4.85
CA LEU A 215 -3.25 -15.04 5.18
C LEU A 215 -3.65 -15.53 6.58
N ILE A 216 -3.19 -16.72 7.01
CA ILE A 216 -3.42 -17.23 8.36
C ILE A 216 -2.73 -16.36 9.41
N VAL A 217 -1.49 -15.94 9.17
CA VAL A 217 -0.74 -15.03 10.06
C VAL A 217 -1.44 -13.67 10.13
N ALA A 218 -1.89 -13.13 9.00
CA ALA A 218 -2.67 -11.90 8.96
C ALA A 218 -3.97 -12.05 9.77
N ALA A 219 -4.72 -13.14 9.56
CA ALA A 219 -5.93 -13.43 10.33
C ALA A 219 -5.65 -13.52 11.83
N GLY A 220 -4.58 -14.21 12.24
CA GLY A 220 -4.17 -14.30 13.64
C GLY A 220 -3.82 -12.94 14.25
N GLY A 221 -3.09 -12.09 13.52
CA GLY A 221 -2.78 -10.72 13.93
C GLY A 221 -4.03 -9.86 14.09
N LEU A 222 -4.95 -9.92 13.13
CA LEU A 222 -6.20 -9.16 13.19
C LEU A 222 -7.13 -9.66 14.32
N ALA A 223 -7.20 -10.98 14.51
CA ALA A 223 -7.93 -11.58 15.62
C ALA A 223 -7.39 -11.08 16.97
N ALA A 224 -6.06 -11.10 17.13
CA ALA A 224 -5.41 -10.58 18.33
C ALA A 224 -5.72 -9.09 18.52
N TRP A 225 -5.53 -8.26 17.49
CA TRP A 225 -5.85 -6.82 17.52
C TRP A 225 -7.28 -6.56 18.00
N SER A 226 -8.25 -7.32 17.49
CA SER A 226 -9.68 -7.12 17.81
C SER A 226 -10.13 -7.53 19.21
N GLN A 227 -9.26 -8.21 19.96
CA GLN A 227 -9.57 -8.71 21.29
C GLN A 227 -8.65 -8.13 22.36
N GLN A 228 -7.57 -7.43 21.96
CA GLN A 228 -6.62 -6.90 22.92
C GLN A 228 -7.20 -5.69 23.66
N PRO A 229 -7.19 -5.68 25.01
CA PRO A 229 -7.53 -4.50 25.80
C PRO A 229 -6.32 -3.56 25.98
N LEU A 230 -5.10 -4.07 25.81
CA LEU A 230 -3.86 -3.30 26.02
C LEU A 230 -3.29 -2.83 24.69
N TYR A 231 -3.28 -1.52 24.49
CA TYR A 231 -2.81 -0.88 23.26
C TYR A 231 -1.40 -1.33 22.83
N TRP A 232 -0.45 -1.38 23.76
CA TRP A 232 0.93 -1.77 23.46
C TRP A 232 1.06 -3.23 22.99
N ILE A 233 0.22 -4.14 23.51
CA ILE A 233 0.13 -5.51 23.01
C ILE A 233 -0.58 -5.53 21.64
N GLY A 234 -1.59 -4.67 21.46
CA GLY A 234 -2.23 -4.43 20.17
C GLY A 234 -1.24 -4.03 19.07
N LEU A 235 -0.23 -3.20 19.37
CA LEU A 235 0.81 -2.86 18.38
C LEU A 235 1.56 -4.09 17.87
N VAL A 236 1.88 -5.05 18.74
CA VAL A 236 2.50 -6.32 18.33
C VAL A 236 1.56 -7.11 17.40
N ALA A 237 0.26 -7.09 17.69
CA ALA A 237 -0.74 -7.72 16.82
C ALA A 237 -0.82 -7.07 15.43
N LEU A 238 -0.69 -5.73 15.33
CA LEU A 238 -0.59 -5.01 14.06
C LEU A 238 0.67 -5.38 13.27
N VAL A 239 1.82 -5.51 13.96
CA VAL A 239 3.06 -5.99 13.33
C VAL A 239 2.84 -7.38 12.73
N VAL A 240 2.27 -8.31 13.52
CA VAL A 240 2.00 -9.69 13.06
C VAL A 240 1.02 -9.70 11.88
N TYR A 241 -0.05 -8.90 11.96
CA TYR A 241 -0.99 -8.72 10.86
C TYR A 241 -0.26 -8.30 9.58
N GLN A 242 0.57 -7.25 9.66
CA GLN A 242 1.23 -6.69 8.48
C GLN A 242 2.35 -7.57 7.92
N ILE A 243 3.01 -8.39 8.75
CA ILE A 243 3.92 -9.42 8.25
C ILE A 243 3.18 -10.36 7.30
N GLY A 244 2.04 -10.90 7.74
CA GLY A 244 1.24 -11.83 6.96
C GLY A 244 0.72 -11.21 5.66
N ALA A 245 0.10 -10.03 5.77
CA ALA A 245 -0.45 -9.30 4.63
C ALA A 245 0.63 -8.93 3.60
N THR A 246 1.79 -8.46 4.05
CA THR A 246 2.89 -8.08 3.13
C THR A 246 3.51 -9.29 2.43
N VAL A 247 3.66 -10.42 3.14
CA VAL A 247 4.10 -11.68 2.50
C VAL A 247 3.14 -12.10 1.39
N VAL A 248 1.82 -11.98 1.59
CA VAL A 248 0.80 -12.29 0.57
C VAL A 248 0.93 -11.36 -0.63
N ILE A 249 1.02 -10.05 -0.40
CA ILE A 249 1.14 -9.03 -1.45
C ILE A 249 2.38 -9.28 -2.29
N LEU A 250 3.54 -9.39 -1.65
CA LEU A 250 4.82 -9.52 -2.34
C LEU A 250 4.91 -10.85 -3.08
N ASN A 251 4.48 -11.96 -2.49
CA ASN A 251 4.41 -13.26 -3.18
C ASN A 251 3.49 -13.17 -4.41
N GLY A 252 2.36 -12.49 -4.29
CA GLY A 252 1.44 -12.23 -5.41
C GLY A 252 2.09 -11.41 -6.52
N VAL A 253 2.82 -10.34 -6.20
CA VAL A 253 3.54 -9.52 -7.19
C VAL A 253 4.66 -10.32 -7.87
N THR A 254 5.50 -11.02 -7.10
CA THR A 254 6.65 -11.75 -7.64
C THR A 254 6.25 -12.91 -8.54
N GLU A 255 5.25 -13.70 -8.15
CA GLU A 255 4.83 -14.86 -8.93
C GLU A 255 4.02 -14.44 -10.16
N ARG A 256 3.24 -13.35 -10.09
CA ARG A 256 2.63 -12.75 -11.29
C ARG A 256 3.70 -12.28 -12.27
N ALA A 257 4.74 -11.61 -11.80
CA ALA A 257 5.84 -11.17 -12.65
C ALA A 257 6.56 -12.36 -13.31
N ARG A 258 6.74 -13.48 -12.61
CA ARG A 258 7.41 -14.67 -13.19
C ARG A 258 6.65 -15.33 -14.33
N VAL A 259 5.33 -15.40 -14.22
CA VAL A 259 4.48 -16.14 -15.17
C VAL A 259 4.02 -15.25 -16.33
N THR A 260 4.10 -13.93 -16.18
CA THR A 260 3.64 -12.99 -17.21
C THR A 260 4.72 -12.78 -18.28
N PRO A 261 4.43 -12.97 -19.57
CA PRO A 261 5.36 -12.67 -20.65
C PRO A 261 5.81 -11.21 -20.63
N ASP A 262 7.07 -10.94 -20.97
CA ASP A 262 7.68 -9.60 -20.88
C ASP A 262 6.85 -8.50 -21.58
N TYR A 263 6.30 -8.80 -22.76
CA TYR A 263 5.49 -7.86 -23.53
C TYR A 263 4.10 -7.56 -22.92
N LEU A 264 3.68 -8.29 -21.89
CA LEU A 264 2.43 -8.09 -21.14
C LEU A 264 2.64 -7.66 -19.69
N GLN A 265 3.88 -7.65 -19.18
CA GLN A 265 4.22 -7.34 -17.78
C GLN A 265 3.51 -6.08 -17.28
N GLY A 266 3.72 -4.94 -17.94
CA GLY A 266 3.15 -3.66 -17.49
C GLY A 266 1.61 -3.66 -17.48
N ARG A 267 0.98 -4.26 -18.50
CA ARG A 267 -0.48 -4.33 -18.65
C ARG A 267 -1.12 -5.22 -17.59
N VAL A 268 -0.59 -6.42 -17.41
CA VAL A 268 -1.08 -7.39 -16.42
C VAL A 268 -0.82 -6.89 -15.00
N ASN A 269 0.37 -6.35 -14.72
CA ASN A 269 0.71 -5.86 -13.38
C ASN A 269 -0.20 -4.71 -12.96
N THR A 270 -0.36 -3.70 -13.82
CA THR A 270 -1.22 -2.54 -13.53
C THR A 270 -2.68 -2.98 -13.34
N THR A 271 -3.20 -3.81 -14.25
CA THR A 271 -4.58 -4.32 -14.14
C THR A 271 -4.76 -5.11 -12.84
N ALA A 272 -3.86 -6.03 -12.54
CA ALA A 272 -3.97 -6.89 -11.37
C ALA A 272 -3.70 -6.13 -10.05
N ARG A 273 -2.93 -5.03 -10.05
CA ARG A 273 -2.79 -4.12 -8.90
C ARG A 273 -4.07 -3.33 -8.67
N MET A 274 -4.70 -2.81 -9.72
CA MET A 274 -5.98 -2.09 -9.59
C MET A 274 -7.07 -2.98 -8.98
N PHE A 275 -7.18 -4.24 -9.42
CA PHE A 275 -8.12 -5.18 -8.80
C PHE A 275 -7.75 -5.54 -7.37
N ALA A 276 -6.48 -5.82 -7.08
CA ALA A 276 -6.07 -6.19 -5.74
C ALA A 276 -6.28 -5.02 -4.76
N TRP A 277 -5.67 -3.86 -5.03
CA TRP A 277 -5.71 -2.70 -4.14
C TRP A 277 -7.06 -1.98 -4.13
N GLY A 278 -7.86 -2.13 -5.18
CA GLY A 278 -9.25 -1.65 -5.21
C GLY A 278 -10.12 -2.24 -4.09
N GLY A 279 -9.68 -3.33 -3.44
CA GLY A 279 -10.30 -3.84 -2.23
C GLY A 279 -10.20 -2.91 -1.01
N GLN A 280 -9.13 -2.13 -0.87
CA GLN A 280 -8.92 -1.25 0.29
C GLN A 280 -10.06 -0.22 0.49
N PRO A 281 -10.45 0.59 -0.52
CA PRO A 281 -11.56 1.53 -0.34
C PRO A 281 -12.89 0.83 -0.05
N VAL A 282 -13.11 -0.36 -0.63
CA VAL A 282 -14.29 -1.18 -0.34
C VAL A 282 -14.29 -1.62 1.13
N GLY A 283 -13.16 -2.10 1.64
CA GLY A 283 -13.00 -2.47 3.04
C GLY A 283 -13.19 -1.30 4.00
N ALA A 284 -12.62 -0.14 3.68
CA ALA A 284 -12.76 1.08 4.50
C ALA A 284 -14.22 1.57 4.53
N TYR A 285 -14.93 1.50 3.40
CA TYR A 285 -16.36 1.78 3.35
C TYR A 285 -17.18 0.79 4.17
N LEU A 286 -16.89 -0.52 4.05
CA LEU A 286 -17.54 -1.54 4.88
C LEU A 286 -17.30 -1.28 6.37
N ALA A 287 -16.09 -0.85 6.74
CA ALA A 287 -15.77 -0.45 8.10
C ALA A 287 -16.66 0.69 8.58
N ALA A 288 -16.71 1.79 7.81
CA ALA A 288 -17.52 2.97 8.14
C ALA A 288 -19.02 2.65 8.22
N ALA A 289 -19.54 1.81 7.31
CA ALA A 289 -20.96 1.44 7.28
C ALA A 289 -21.38 0.54 8.45
N LEU A 290 -20.47 -0.32 8.92
CA LEU A 290 -20.79 -1.33 9.93
C LEU A 290 -20.45 -0.91 11.36
N VAL A 291 -19.48 0.00 11.57
CA VAL A 291 -19.01 0.37 12.92
C VAL A 291 -20.13 0.88 13.82
N GLY A 292 -21.08 1.65 13.28
CA GLY A 292 -22.22 2.17 14.05
C GLY A 292 -23.28 1.12 14.42
N THR A 293 -23.31 -0.03 13.75
CA THR A 293 -24.35 -1.06 13.98
C THR A 293 -23.85 -2.25 14.79
N ILE A 294 -22.63 -2.73 14.51
CA ILE A 294 -22.05 -3.91 15.16
C ILE A 294 -20.84 -3.58 16.05
N GLY A 295 -20.49 -2.30 16.18
CA GLY A 295 -19.37 -1.81 16.98
C GLY A 295 -18.00 -2.14 16.40
N ILE A 296 -16.95 -1.55 16.99
CA ILE A 296 -15.55 -1.68 16.53
C ILE A 296 -15.13 -3.15 16.43
N ALA A 297 -15.30 -3.93 17.50
CA ALA A 297 -14.93 -5.34 17.52
C ALA A 297 -15.74 -6.18 16.51
N GLY A 298 -17.04 -5.90 16.35
CA GLY A 298 -17.88 -6.58 15.37
C GLY A 298 -17.39 -6.34 13.95
N THR A 299 -17.07 -5.08 13.62
CA THR A 299 -16.57 -4.71 12.29
C THR A 299 -15.17 -5.27 12.02
N GLN A 300 -14.28 -5.29 13.00
CA GLN A 300 -12.97 -5.94 12.85
C GLN A 300 -13.09 -7.45 12.63
N ARG A 301 -14.09 -8.12 13.26
CA ARG A 301 -14.39 -9.54 12.98
C ARG A 301 -14.85 -9.77 11.54
N VAL A 302 -15.49 -8.81 10.90
CA VAL A 302 -15.81 -8.92 9.45
C VAL A 302 -14.52 -9.00 8.63
N GLY A 303 -13.54 -8.14 8.90
CA GLY A 303 -12.21 -8.23 8.28
C GLY A 303 -11.52 -9.59 8.55
N LEU A 304 -11.64 -10.10 9.78
CA LEU A 304 -11.11 -11.42 10.15
C LEU A 304 -11.77 -12.55 9.35
N VAL A 305 -13.10 -12.56 9.24
CA VAL A 305 -13.85 -13.55 8.46
C VAL A 305 -13.42 -13.51 7.00
N ILE A 306 -13.25 -12.31 6.43
CA ILE A 306 -12.75 -12.15 5.05
C ILE A 306 -11.37 -12.80 4.89
N LEU A 307 -10.44 -12.61 5.83
CA LEU A 307 -9.12 -13.25 5.78
C LEU A 307 -9.20 -14.77 5.91
N ILE A 308 -10.03 -15.29 6.82
CA ILE A 308 -10.20 -16.74 7.02
C ILE A 308 -10.79 -17.39 5.75
N VAL A 309 -11.82 -16.78 5.17
CA VAL A 309 -12.43 -17.24 3.92
C VAL A 309 -11.39 -17.19 2.79
N THR A 310 -10.64 -16.09 2.69
CA THR A 310 -9.58 -15.93 1.68
C THR A 310 -8.48 -16.98 1.87
N ALA A 311 -8.09 -17.29 3.11
CA ALA A 311 -7.12 -18.34 3.44
C ALA A 311 -7.65 -19.73 3.05
N GLY A 312 -8.93 -20.02 3.31
CA GLY A 312 -9.58 -21.26 2.90
C GLY A 312 -9.61 -21.43 1.38
N ILE A 313 -9.96 -20.36 0.66
CA ILE A 313 -9.91 -20.32 -0.80
C ILE A 313 -8.47 -20.51 -1.29
N ALA A 314 -7.47 -19.87 -0.67
CA ALA A 314 -6.06 -20.05 -1.03
C ALA A 314 -5.62 -21.51 -0.85
N ALA A 315 -5.96 -22.10 0.29
CA ALA A 315 -5.64 -23.47 0.63
C ALA A 315 -6.28 -24.47 -0.36
N PHE A 316 -7.44 -24.17 -0.94
CA PHE A 316 -8.07 -25.02 -1.95
C PHE A 316 -7.58 -24.72 -3.37
N ALA A 317 -7.59 -23.45 -3.78
CA ALA A 317 -7.30 -23.02 -5.15
C ALA A 317 -5.84 -23.21 -5.55
N LEU A 318 -4.92 -23.08 -4.58
CA LEU A 318 -3.48 -23.23 -4.77
C LEU A 318 -2.94 -24.63 -4.40
N ARG A 319 -3.81 -25.58 -4.02
CA ARG A 319 -3.42 -26.99 -3.83
C ARG A 319 -2.83 -27.53 -5.13
N GLY A 320 -1.63 -28.09 -5.04
CA GLY A 320 -0.98 -28.77 -6.16
C GLY A 320 -0.20 -27.87 -7.12
N LEU A 321 -0.27 -26.54 -7.00
CA LEU A 321 0.58 -25.63 -7.76
C LEU A 321 2.02 -25.74 -7.22
N ARG A 322 2.85 -26.55 -7.91
CA ARG A 322 4.30 -26.53 -7.75
C ARG A 322 4.83 -25.25 -8.41
N ARG A 323 6.03 -24.81 -8.02
CA ARG A 323 6.75 -23.82 -8.81
C ARG A 323 6.92 -24.40 -10.20
N GLU A 324 6.28 -23.79 -11.20
CA GLU A 324 6.67 -24.05 -12.57
C GLU A 324 8.07 -23.46 -12.71
N GLU A 325 9.05 -24.34 -12.93
CA GLU A 325 10.37 -23.89 -13.36
C GLU A 325 10.18 -23.15 -14.68
N PRO A 326 10.83 -21.98 -14.87
CA PRO A 326 10.72 -21.26 -16.12
C PRO A 326 11.11 -22.21 -17.26
N SER A 327 10.20 -22.40 -18.21
CA SER A 327 10.50 -23.11 -19.44
C SER A 327 11.59 -22.34 -20.17
N ASN A 328 12.80 -22.91 -20.23
CA ASN A 328 13.91 -22.44 -21.06
C ASN A 328 13.47 -22.22 -22.50
#